data_AF-A0A7D9EGU3-F1
#
_entry.id   AF-A0A7D9EGU3-F1
#
_cell.length_a   1.000
_cell.length_b   1.000
_cell.length_c   1.000
_cell.angle_alpha   90.00
_cell.angle_beta   90.00
_cell.angle_gamma   90.00
#
_symmetry.space_group_name_H-M   'P 1'
#
loop_
_entity.id
_entity.type
_entity.pdbx_description
1 polymer ?
#
loop_
_entity_poly.entity_id
_entity_poly.type
_entity_poly.pdbx_seq_one_letter_code
_entity_poly.pdbx_strand_id
1 'polypeptide(L)'
;MKDEKQETDVHYKSMTGEGNFNWRFIFPFNYQRAEERIIITRKASFFSWDESEEKVPPRIVLQVWDADAFSADDFIGDLALDLNRMPRGAKSVKTCNLDMAKKDGTVPHISLFKLKHMRGWWPFTVNTDLEEIELAGKLEAEFELLTEEEAEKKPAGQAREEPEPLPKPNRPDTSFVWFMNPLKSLRYMLWNNYKMCIVKFLVIFLLLALMGLFFYSMPGYTVKKIFNA
;
A
#
# COMPACT_ATOMS: atom_id res chain seq x y z
N MET A 1 -13.42 -20.62 6.03
CA MET A 1 -13.22 -19.36 5.29
C MET A 1 -13.43 -18.07 6.05
N LYS A 2 -14.61 -17.74 6.59
CA LYS A 2 -14.75 -16.51 7.42
C LYS A 2 -13.80 -16.53 8.64
N ASP A 3 -13.42 -17.74 9.07
CA ASP A 3 -12.47 -18.00 10.16
C ASP A 3 -11.03 -18.32 9.68
N GLU A 4 -10.75 -18.26 8.37
CA GLU A 4 -9.40 -18.50 7.81
C GLU A 4 -8.83 -17.18 7.29
N LYS A 5 -8.66 -16.22 8.21
CA LYS A 5 -7.91 -15.00 7.94
C LYS A 5 -6.45 -15.39 7.67
N GLN A 6 -5.92 -14.96 6.52
CA GLN A 6 -4.49 -15.06 6.22
C GLN A 6 -3.88 -13.67 6.26
N GLU A 7 -2.65 -13.58 6.78
CA GLU A 7 -1.94 -12.33 7.01
C GLU A 7 -0.55 -12.40 6.36
N THR A 8 -0.01 -11.24 5.98
CA THR A 8 1.36 -11.13 5.47
C THR A 8 2.35 -10.90 6.60
N ASP A 9 3.64 -10.91 6.27
CA ASP A 9 4.64 -10.27 7.11
C ASP A 9 4.46 -8.74 7.15
N VAL A 10 5.05 -8.10 8.16
CA VAL A 10 5.03 -6.64 8.34
C VAL A 10 6.21 -6.01 7.60
N HIS A 11 5.95 -4.94 6.85
CA HIS A 11 7.00 -4.12 6.24
C HIS A 11 7.40 -2.96 7.17
N TYR A 12 8.37 -3.20 8.04
CA TYR A 12 8.86 -2.17 8.95
C TYR A 12 9.63 -1.05 8.23
N LYS A 13 9.49 0.17 8.77
CA LYS A 13 10.28 1.36 8.39
C LYS A 13 10.11 1.82 6.95
N SER A 14 8.91 1.72 6.37
CA SER A 14 8.64 2.34 5.07
C SER A 14 8.63 3.86 5.18
N MET A 15 9.64 4.51 4.59
CA MET A 15 9.78 5.98 4.62
C MET A 15 9.02 6.68 3.49
N THR A 16 8.67 5.95 2.43
CA THR A 16 8.02 6.48 1.22
C THR A 16 6.50 6.32 1.24
N GLY A 17 5.95 5.60 2.23
CA GLY A 17 4.54 5.19 2.25
C GLY A 17 4.23 4.01 1.33
N GLU A 18 5.26 3.36 0.74
CA GLU A 18 5.09 2.20 -0.13
C GLU A 18 5.27 0.88 0.65
N GLY A 19 4.34 -0.06 0.45
CA GLY A 19 4.39 -1.39 1.03
C GLY A 19 4.92 -2.41 0.04
N ASN A 20 6.16 -2.89 0.21
CA ASN A 20 6.73 -3.91 -0.66
C ASN A 20 6.52 -5.31 -0.07
N PHE A 21 5.53 -6.01 -0.63
CA PHE A 21 5.16 -7.36 -0.25
C PHE A 21 5.29 -8.29 -1.46
N ASN A 22 5.72 -9.52 -1.21
CA ASN A 22 5.62 -10.60 -2.17
C ASN A 22 5.17 -11.84 -1.39
N TRP A 23 3.87 -12.11 -1.45
CA TRP A 23 3.20 -13.06 -0.58
C TRP A 23 2.09 -13.76 -1.34
N ARG A 24 2.01 -15.08 -1.17
CA ARG A 24 0.95 -15.90 -1.77
C ARG A 24 -0.11 -16.24 -0.72
N PHE A 25 -1.36 -16.00 -1.06
CA PHE A 25 -2.52 -16.45 -0.30
C PHE A 25 -3.20 -17.59 -1.05
N ILE A 26 -3.62 -18.63 -0.33
CA ILE A 26 -4.23 -19.82 -0.93
C ILE A 26 -5.58 -20.08 -0.25
N PHE A 27 -6.65 -20.01 -1.03
CA PHE A 27 -8.02 -20.06 -0.55
C PHE A 27 -8.76 -21.22 -1.22
N PRO A 28 -8.86 -22.40 -0.59
CA PRO A 28 -9.64 -23.51 -1.12
C PRO A 28 -11.14 -23.28 -0.87
N PHE A 29 -11.98 -23.37 -1.90
CA PHE A 29 -13.43 -23.21 -1.76
C PHE A 29 -14.23 -24.00 -2.80
N ASN A 30 -15.47 -24.34 -2.45
CA ASN A 30 -16.40 -25.01 -3.34
C ASN A 30 -17.30 -23.99 -4.04
N TYR A 31 -17.29 -23.97 -5.37
CA TYR A 31 -18.06 -23.02 -6.17
C TYR A 31 -19.18 -23.71 -6.95
N GLN A 32 -20.43 -23.29 -6.70
CA GLN A 32 -21.59 -23.74 -7.43
C GLN A 32 -21.86 -22.83 -8.64
N ARG A 33 -21.60 -23.33 -9.84
CA ARG A 33 -21.72 -22.55 -11.10
C ARG A 33 -23.14 -22.15 -11.42
N ALA A 34 -24.14 -22.98 -11.08
CA ALA A 34 -25.53 -22.71 -11.42
C ALA A 34 -26.11 -21.49 -10.69
N GLU A 35 -25.69 -21.24 -9.45
CA GLU A 35 -26.17 -20.13 -8.63
C GLU A 35 -25.13 -19.00 -8.49
N GLU A 36 -23.93 -19.19 -9.03
CA GLU A 36 -22.78 -18.29 -8.88
C GLU A 36 -22.47 -17.97 -7.40
N ARG A 37 -22.43 -19.02 -6.57
CA ARG A 37 -22.23 -18.94 -5.11
C ARG A 37 -21.15 -19.91 -4.64
N ILE A 38 -20.48 -19.54 -3.55
CA ILE A 38 -19.60 -20.43 -2.80
C ILE A 38 -20.45 -21.18 -1.78
N ILE A 39 -20.19 -22.49 -1.65
CA ILE A 39 -20.79 -23.33 -0.62
C ILE A 39 -19.80 -23.42 0.54
N ILE A 40 -20.27 -23.06 1.73
CA ILE A 40 -19.53 -23.21 2.99
C ILE A 40 -20.29 -24.20 3.86
N THR A 41 -19.64 -25.29 4.23
CA THR A 41 -20.17 -26.25 5.21
C THR A 41 -19.82 -25.75 6.62
N ARG A 42 -20.83 -25.57 7.46
CA ARG A 42 -20.67 -25.20 8.88
C ARG A 42 -21.21 -26.32 9.77
N LYS A 43 -20.47 -26.66 10.82
CA LYS A 43 -20.97 -27.47 11.95
C LYS A 43 -21.45 -26.54 13.05
N ALA A 44 -22.64 -26.79 13.59
CA ALA A 44 -23.22 -25.94 14.64
C ALA A 44 -22.41 -25.99 15.96
N SER A 45 -21.73 -27.10 16.23
CA SER A 45 -20.83 -27.31 17.36
C SER A 45 -19.90 -28.49 17.08
N PHE A 46 -18.75 -28.56 17.77
CA PHE A 46 -17.78 -29.67 17.65
C PHE A 46 -18.38 -31.05 17.93
N PHE A 47 -19.50 -31.12 18.65
CA PHE A 47 -20.20 -32.36 19.01
C PHE A 47 -21.56 -32.55 18.31
N SER A 48 -21.98 -31.62 17.45
CA SER A 48 -23.22 -31.78 16.67
C SER A 48 -22.93 -32.47 15.34
N TRP A 49 -23.70 -33.49 15.01
CA TRP A 49 -23.63 -34.21 13.74
C TRP A 49 -24.26 -33.43 12.58
N ASP A 50 -25.05 -32.40 12.87
CA ASP A 50 -25.73 -31.60 11.86
C ASP A 50 -24.76 -30.63 11.18
N GLU A 51 -24.54 -30.86 9.88
CA GLU A 51 -23.80 -29.98 8.97
C GLU A 51 -24.81 -29.12 8.20
N SER A 52 -24.69 -27.80 8.32
CA SER A 52 -25.48 -26.84 7.54
C SER A 52 -24.65 -26.32 6.37
N GLU A 53 -25.20 -26.37 5.15
CA GLU A 53 -24.61 -25.74 3.97
C GLU A 53 -25.12 -24.30 3.84
N GLU A 54 -24.19 -23.34 3.91
CA GLU A 54 -24.46 -21.92 3.69
C GLU A 54 -23.94 -21.51 2.31
N LYS A 55 -24.80 -20.88 1.52
CA LYS A 55 -24.44 -20.36 0.19
C LYS A 55 -24.17 -18.86 0.27
N VAL A 56 -22.95 -18.46 -0.07
CA VAL A 56 -22.51 -17.06 0.04
C VAL A 56 -22.01 -16.53 -1.32
N PRO A 57 -22.14 -15.23 -1.60
CA PRO A 57 -21.53 -14.64 -2.78
C PRO A 57 -20.00 -14.77 -2.72
N PRO A 58 -19.31 -15.05 -3.84
CA PRO A 58 -17.86 -15.15 -3.89
C PRO A 58 -17.23 -13.75 -3.78
N ARG A 59 -16.94 -13.32 -2.55
CA ARG A 59 -16.33 -12.01 -2.28
C ARG A 59 -15.00 -12.20 -1.56
N ILE A 60 -13.95 -11.54 -2.07
CA ILE A 60 -12.67 -11.42 -1.37
C ILE A 60 -12.58 -10.03 -0.73
N VAL A 61 -12.08 -9.98 0.49
CA VAL A 61 -11.86 -8.73 1.23
C VAL A 61 -10.40 -8.69 1.63
N LEU A 62 -9.73 -7.64 1.21
CA LEU A 62 -8.34 -7.33 1.55
C LEU A 62 -8.36 -6.11 2.44
N GLN A 63 -7.56 -6.10 3.50
CA GLN A 63 -7.48 -5.01 4.45
C GLN A 63 -6.02 -4.66 4.70
N VAL A 64 -5.74 -3.37 4.88
CA VAL A 64 -4.43 -2.88 5.26
C VAL A 64 -4.54 -2.22 6.63
N TRP A 65 -3.60 -2.59 7.49
CA TRP A 65 -3.49 -2.13 8.86
C TRP A 65 -2.10 -1.55 9.06
N ASP A 66 -2.00 -0.48 9.85
CA ASP A 66 -0.72 0.00 10.37
C ASP A 66 -0.32 -0.85 11.56
N ALA A 67 0.89 -1.39 11.53
CA ALA A 67 1.37 -2.32 12.54
C ALA A 67 2.16 -1.53 13.60
N ASP A 68 1.51 -1.29 14.73
CA ASP A 68 2.07 -0.52 15.82
C ASP A 68 2.70 -1.42 16.88
N ALA A 69 3.90 -1.06 17.33
CA ALA A 69 4.61 -1.88 18.32
C ALA A 69 4.07 -1.73 19.76
N PHE A 70 3.35 -0.64 20.06
CA PHE A 70 2.94 -0.28 21.42
C PHE A 70 1.46 0.16 21.56
N SER A 71 0.71 0.20 20.45
CA SER A 71 -0.72 0.57 20.37
C SER A 71 -1.52 -0.54 19.68
N ALA A 72 -2.85 -0.41 19.64
CA ALA A 72 -3.67 -1.24 18.76
C ALA A 72 -3.40 -0.85 17.31
N ASP A 73 -3.40 -1.84 16.41
CA ASP A 73 -3.19 -1.61 14.97
C ASP A 73 -4.29 -0.70 14.39
N ASP A 74 -3.87 0.33 13.66
CA ASP A 74 -4.79 1.30 13.06
C ASP A 74 -5.26 0.84 11.67
N PHE A 75 -6.56 0.91 11.42
CA PHE A 75 -7.13 0.54 10.11
C PHE A 75 -6.84 1.63 9.07
N ILE A 76 -6.20 1.27 7.96
CA ILE A 76 -5.88 2.20 6.87
C ILE A 76 -6.95 2.17 5.78
N GLY A 77 -7.40 0.99 5.39
CA GLY A 77 -8.40 0.85 4.33
C GLY A 77 -8.69 -0.60 3.94
N ASP A 78 -9.80 -0.79 3.24
CA ASP A 78 -10.24 -2.09 2.72
C ASP A 78 -10.57 -2.05 1.23
N LEU A 79 -10.48 -3.23 0.64
CA LEU A 79 -10.80 -3.47 -0.76
C LEU A 79 -11.62 -4.75 -0.81
N ALA A 80 -12.84 -4.62 -1.29
CA ALA A 80 -13.77 -5.72 -1.31
C ALA A 80 -14.26 -5.98 -2.74
N LEU A 81 -13.84 -7.11 -3.30
CA LEU A 81 -14.07 -7.47 -4.70
C LEU A 81 -15.02 -8.66 -4.78
N ASP A 82 -16.09 -8.52 -5.57
CA ASP A 82 -16.97 -9.63 -5.94
C ASP A 82 -16.34 -10.38 -7.12
N LEU A 83 -15.92 -11.63 -6.91
CA LEU A 83 -15.19 -12.43 -7.90
C LEU A 83 -16.02 -12.71 -9.16
N ASN A 84 -17.36 -12.63 -9.08
CA ASN A 84 -18.23 -12.75 -10.25
C ASN A 84 -18.23 -11.47 -11.10
N ARG A 85 -18.08 -10.31 -10.46
CA ARG A 85 -18.21 -8.98 -11.06
C ARG A 85 -17.15 -8.05 -10.48
N MET A 86 -15.89 -8.33 -10.79
CA MET A 86 -14.77 -7.51 -10.36
C MET A 86 -14.58 -6.34 -11.34
N PRO A 87 -14.34 -5.10 -10.87
CA PRO A 87 -13.84 -4.05 -11.74
C PRO A 87 -12.50 -4.48 -12.32
N ARG A 88 -12.30 -4.28 -13.63
CA ARG A 88 -11.05 -4.60 -14.29
C ARG A 88 -9.91 -3.79 -13.68
N GLY A 89 -8.88 -4.48 -13.17
CA GLY A 89 -7.71 -3.84 -12.58
C GLY A 89 -6.98 -2.91 -13.54
N ALA A 90 -6.47 -1.80 -13.01
CA ALA A 90 -5.72 -0.82 -13.77
C ALA A 90 -4.34 -1.40 -14.13
N LYS A 91 -3.79 -1.02 -15.30
CA LYS A 91 -2.48 -1.51 -15.75
C LYS A 91 -1.30 -0.85 -15.01
N SER A 92 -1.53 0.32 -14.44
CA SER A 92 -0.51 1.11 -13.75
C SER A 92 -1.09 1.86 -12.55
N VAL A 93 -0.22 2.23 -11.61
CA VAL A 93 -0.56 3.05 -10.43
C VAL A 93 -1.25 4.36 -10.81
N LYS A 94 -0.83 5.00 -11.91
CA LYS A 94 -1.35 6.29 -12.38
C LYS A 94 -2.79 6.21 -12.89
N THR A 95 -3.15 5.06 -13.45
CA THR A 95 -4.50 4.79 -13.98
C THR A 95 -5.46 4.26 -12.93
N CYS A 96 -4.96 3.93 -11.74
CA CYS A 96 -5.76 3.44 -10.63
C CYS A 96 -6.37 4.63 -9.88
N ASN A 97 -7.68 4.83 -10.02
CA ASN A 97 -8.41 5.97 -9.45
C ASN A 97 -9.62 5.50 -8.63
N LEU A 98 -10.14 6.38 -7.79
CA LEU A 98 -11.32 6.13 -6.96
C LEU A 98 -12.57 5.76 -7.77
N ASP A 99 -12.68 6.23 -9.02
CA ASP A 99 -13.80 5.89 -9.90
C ASP A 99 -13.93 4.38 -10.19
N MET A 100 -12.85 3.61 -9.97
CA MET A 100 -12.90 2.15 -10.06
C MET A 100 -13.61 1.48 -8.87
N ALA A 101 -13.68 2.15 -7.73
CA ALA A 101 -14.41 1.66 -6.56
C ALA A 101 -15.91 2.01 -6.64
N LYS A 102 -16.26 3.05 -7.41
CA LYS A 102 -17.66 3.43 -7.63
C LYS A 102 -18.38 2.39 -8.48
N LYS A 103 -19.61 2.05 -8.07
CA LYS A 103 -20.47 1.08 -8.77
C LYS A 103 -21.28 1.71 -9.91
N ASP A 104 -20.83 2.85 -10.43
CA ASP A 104 -21.57 3.66 -11.41
C ASP A 104 -21.49 3.11 -12.85
N GLY A 105 -20.85 1.93 -13.03
CA GLY A 105 -20.72 1.27 -14.32
C GLY A 105 -19.67 1.88 -15.25
N THR A 106 -18.92 2.89 -14.79
CA THR A 106 -17.85 3.55 -15.55
C THR A 106 -16.73 2.59 -15.95
N VAL A 107 -16.46 1.58 -15.13
CA VAL A 107 -15.37 0.62 -15.35
C VAL A 107 -15.95 -0.73 -15.79
N PRO A 108 -15.38 -1.38 -16.83
CA PRO A 108 -15.83 -2.70 -17.25
C PRO A 108 -15.60 -3.73 -16.14
N HIS A 109 -16.63 -4.53 -15.88
CA HIS A 109 -16.58 -5.60 -14.90
C HIS A 109 -16.26 -6.94 -15.57
N ILE A 110 -15.49 -7.77 -14.89
CA ILE A 110 -15.03 -9.08 -15.34
C ILE A 110 -15.28 -10.13 -14.26
N SER A 111 -15.46 -11.38 -14.68
CA SER A 111 -15.62 -12.52 -13.77
C SER A 111 -14.32 -13.31 -13.72
N LEU A 112 -13.78 -13.52 -12.51
CA LEU A 112 -12.59 -14.35 -12.31
C LEU A 112 -12.84 -15.79 -12.77
N PHE A 113 -14.06 -16.30 -12.59
CA PHE A 113 -14.46 -17.64 -13.01
C PHE A 113 -14.46 -17.85 -14.53
N LYS A 114 -14.48 -16.77 -15.32
CA LYS A 114 -14.39 -16.83 -16.80
C LYS A 114 -12.95 -16.65 -17.30
N LEU A 115 -12.20 -15.74 -16.68
CA LEU A 115 -10.82 -15.43 -17.10
C LEU A 115 -9.79 -16.40 -16.51
N LYS A 116 -10.08 -17.02 -15.36
CA LYS A 116 -9.18 -17.80 -14.50
C LYS A 116 -7.97 -17.05 -13.93
N HIS A 117 -7.42 -16.06 -14.65
CA HIS A 117 -6.23 -15.33 -14.23
C HIS A 117 -6.38 -13.83 -14.51
N MET A 118 -5.94 -12.99 -13.58
CA MET A 118 -5.89 -11.55 -13.75
C MET A 118 -4.89 -10.88 -12.82
N ARG A 119 -4.19 -9.87 -13.35
CA ARG A 119 -3.31 -8.99 -12.58
C ARG A 119 -3.67 -7.53 -12.83
N GLY A 120 -3.58 -6.71 -11.79
CA GLY A 120 -3.79 -5.28 -11.93
C GLY A 120 -3.70 -4.51 -10.63
N TRP A 121 -4.05 -3.23 -10.74
CA TRP A 121 -4.09 -2.29 -9.63
C TRP A 121 -5.54 -1.98 -9.23
N TRP A 122 -5.80 -1.97 -7.93
CA TRP A 122 -7.09 -1.58 -7.35
C TRP A 122 -6.92 -0.57 -6.22
N PRO A 123 -7.85 0.39 -6.09
CA PRO A 123 -7.81 1.37 -5.01
C PRO A 123 -8.32 0.75 -3.71
N PHE A 124 -7.60 0.95 -2.61
CA PHE A 124 -8.13 0.79 -1.26
C PHE A 124 -8.99 1.99 -0.90
N THR A 125 -10.11 1.73 -0.25
CA THR A 125 -11.05 2.77 0.17
C THR A 125 -11.16 2.79 1.68
N VAL A 126 -11.48 3.96 2.21
CA VAL A 126 -11.90 4.14 3.61
C VAL A 126 -13.19 4.94 3.62
N ASN A 127 -14.12 4.54 4.47
CA ASN A 127 -15.34 5.30 4.70
C ASN A 127 -15.09 6.27 5.83
N THR A 128 -15.17 7.56 5.53
CA THR A 128 -15.13 8.62 6.55
C THR A 128 -16.51 8.71 7.24
N ASP A 129 -16.57 9.34 8.41
CA ASP A 129 -17.81 9.56 9.19
C ASP A 129 -18.94 10.26 8.41
N LEU A 130 -18.61 10.91 7.28
CA LEU A 130 -19.53 11.61 6.39
C LEU A 130 -20.10 10.73 5.26
N GLU A 131 -19.88 9.40 5.30
CA GLU A 131 -20.26 8.43 4.24
C GLU A 131 -19.60 8.70 2.87
N GLU A 132 -18.61 9.59 2.81
CA GLU A 132 -17.79 9.80 1.63
C GLU A 132 -16.68 8.76 1.56
N ILE A 133 -16.51 8.17 0.37
CA ILE A 133 -15.49 7.17 0.11
C ILE A 133 -14.21 7.90 -0.29
N GLU A 134 -13.16 7.75 0.50
CA GLU A 134 -11.84 8.31 0.22
C GLU A 134 -10.86 7.24 -0.26
N LEU A 135 -9.87 7.66 -1.06
CA LEU A 135 -8.81 6.79 -1.53
C LEU A 135 -7.73 6.67 -0.44
N ALA A 136 -7.67 5.52 0.24
CA ALA A 136 -6.68 5.26 1.27
C ALA A 136 -5.34 4.77 0.70
N GLY A 137 -5.36 4.01 -0.39
CA GLY A 137 -4.16 3.40 -0.95
C GLY A 137 -4.40 2.71 -2.28
N LYS A 138 -3.37 2.03 -2.80
CA LYS A 138 -3.43 1.28 -4.05
C LYS A 138 -2.73 -0.05 -3.89
N LEU A 139 -3.38 -1.12 -4.35
CA LEU A 139 -2.87 -2.48 -4.29
C LEU A 139 -2.56 -2.99 -5.69
N GLU A 140 -1.36 -3.54 -5.87
CA GLU A 140 -1.10 -4.47 -6.97
C GLU A 140 -1.40 -5.89 -6.49
N ALA A 141 -2.29 -6.58 -7.20
CA ALA A 141 -2.62 -7.97 -6.89
C ALA A 141 -2.72 -8.81 -8.17
N GLU A 142 -2.48 -10.10 -8.00
CA GLU A 142 -2.65 -11.13 -9.03
C GLU A 142 -3.55 -12.21 -8.46
N PHE A 143 -4.62 -12.52 -9.18
CA PHE A 143 -5.61 -13.52 -8.82
C PHE A 143 -5.54 -14.65 -9.84
N GLU A 144 -5.38 -15.87 -9.36
CA GLU A 144 -5.38 -17.09 -10.16
C GLU A 144 -6.37 -18.08 -9.56
N LEU A 145 -7.26 -18.59 -10.40
CA LEU A 145 -8.26 -19.60 -10.07
C LEU A 145 -7.90 -20.89 -10.77
N LEU A 146 -7.59 -21.90 -9.97
CA LEU A 146 -7.25 -23.24 -10.41
C LEU A 146 -8.37 -24.21 -10.04
N THR A 147 -8.57 -25.24 -10.87
CA THR A 147 -9.33 -26.42 -10.43
C THR A 147 -8.50 -27.26 -9.49
N GLU A 148 -9.15 -28.13 -8.72
CA GLU A 148 -8.47 -29.07 -7.81
C GLU A 148 -7.39 -29.90 -8.54
N GLU A 149 -7.74 -30.46 -9.71
CA GLU A 149 -6.78 -31.19 -10.56
C GLU A 149 -5.58 -30.35 -11.04
N GLU A 150 -5.79 -29.05 -11.31
CA GLU A 150 -4.71 -28.14 -11.73
C GLU A 150 -3.79 -27.81 -10.54
N ALA A 151 -4.38 -27.61 -9.35
CA ALA A 151 -3.66 -27.33 -8.11
C ALA A 151 -2.85 -28.54 -7.61
N GLU A 152 -3.35 -29.76 -7.77
CA GLU A 152 -2.59 -30.98 -7.42
C GLU A 152 -1.36 -31.19 -8.32
N LYS A 153 -1.50 -30.87 -9.62
CA LYS A 153 -0.38 -30.99 -10.58
C LYS A 153 0.70 -29.93 -10.36
N LYS A 154 0.31 -28.75 -9.87
CA LYS A 154 1.20 -27.62 -9.58
C LYS A 154 0.95 -27.14 -8.16
N PRO A 155 1.45 -27.88 -7.15
CA PRO A 155 1.25 -27.46 -5.78
C PRO A 155 2.03 -26.16 -5.55
N ALA A 156 1.42 -25.26 -4.79
CA ALA A 156 2.00 -24.00 -4.38
C ALA A 156 2.01 -23.93 -2.85
N GLY A 157 3.13 -23.50 -2.28
CA GLY A 157 3.27 -23.23 -0.85
C GLY A 157 2.57 -21.92 -0.47
N GLN A 158 2.12 -21.83 0.78
CA GLN A 158 1.59 -20.58 1.32
C GLN A 158 2.72 -19.56 1.47
N ALA A 159 2.39 -18.27 1.40
CA ALA A 159 3.34 -17.19 1.59
C ALA A 159 4.54 -17.24 0.62
N ARG A 160 5.70 -17.66 1.12
CA ARG A 160 6.97 -17.82 0.39
C ARG A 160 7.54 -19.24 0.57
N GLU A 161 6.73 -20.15 1.08
CA GLU A 161 7.14 -21.52 1.35
C GLU A 161 7.14 -22.35 0.06
N GLU A 162 7.86 -23.46 0.09
CA GLU A 162 7.77 -24.47 -0.96
C GLU A 162 6.41 -25.19 -0.87
N PRO A 163 5.89 -25.75 -1.97
CA PRO A 163 6.44 -25.77 -3.34
C PRO A 163 6.28 -24.45 -4.11
N GLU A 164 7.17 -24.21 -5.09
CA GLU A 164 7.24 -22.96 -5.87
C GLU A 164 7.33 -21.68 -5.01
N PRO A 165 8.45 -21.48 -4.29
CA PRO A 165 8.60 -20.37 -3.35
C PRO A 165 8.70 -19.02 -4.07
N LEU A 166 7.95 -18.04 -3.56
CA LEU A 166 8.04 -16.67 -4.07
C LEU A 166 9.35 -15.99 -3.61
N PRO A 167 10.00 -15.19 -4.48
CA PRO A 167 11.21 -14.46 -4.10
C PRO A 167 10.89 -13.43 -3.01
N LYS A 168 11.87 -13.13 -2.16
CA LYS A 168 11.70 -12.08 -1.14
C LYS A 168 11.42 -10.74 -1.82
N PRO A 169 10.54 -9.89 -1.24
CA PRO A 169 10.25 -8.58 -1.80
C PRO A 169 11.51 -7.72 -1.79
N ASN A 170 11.66 -6.89 -2.82
CA ASN A 170 12.75 -5.92 -2.89
C ASN A 170 12.42 -4.72 -1.98
N ARG A 171 12.80 -4.82 -0.71
CA ARG A 171 12.66 -3.74 0.27
C ARG A 171 13.93 -2.90 0.23
N PRO A 172 13.84 -1.56 0.08
CA PRO A 172 15.03 -0.73 0.23
C PRO A 172 15.62 -0.99 1.61
N ASP A 173 16.94 -1.18 1.67
CA ASP A 173 17.65 -1.43 2.92
C ASP A 173 17.47 -0.25 3.89
N THR A 174 16.43 -0.32 4.71
CA THR A 174 16.24 0.54 5.88
C THR A 174 16.93 -0.06 7.09
N SER A 175 18.04 -0.76 6.86
CA SER A 175 19.08 -1.12 7.84
C SER A 175 19.79 0.14 8.37
N PHE A 176 19.00 1.16 8.68
CA PHE A 176 19.37 2.25 9.54
C PHE A 176 19.46 1.69 10.95
N VAL A 177 20.71 1.44 11.33
CA VAL A 177 21.21 1.48 12.71
C VAL A 177 20.33 2.46 13.47
N TRP A 178 19.63 1.98 14.51
CA TRP A 178 18.63 2.72 15.30
C TRP A 178 19.09 4.14 15.70
N PHE A 179 20.40 4.35 15.81
CA PHE A 179 21.03 5.63 16.13
C PHE A 179 21.21 6.62 14.95
N MET A 180 21.32 6.16 13.71
CA MET A 180 21.57 7.02 12.52
C MET A 180 20.30 7.44 11.77
N ASN A 181 19.16 6.86 12.13
CA ASN A 181 17.86 7.10 11.50
C ASN A 181 17.29 8.52 11.69
N PRO A 182 17.41 9.19 12.87
CA PRO A 182 16.82 10.51 13.04
C PRO A 182 17.49 11.57 12.16
N LEU A 183 18.83 11.57 12.04
CA LEU A 183 19.56 12.56 11.24
C LEU A 183 19.33 12.40 9.74
N LYS A 184 19.18 11.17 9.24
CA LYS A 184 18.88 10.93 7.81
C LYS A 184 17.41 11.16 7.47
N SER A 185 16.48 10.84 8.37
CA SER A 185 15.06 11.19 8.21
C SER A 185 14.87 12.71 8.24
N LEU A 186 15.54 13.41 9.16
CA LEU A 186 15.57 14.87 9.19
C LEU A 186 16.19 15.42 7.90
N ARG A 187 17.32 14.85 7.44
CA ARG A 187 17.96 15.26 6.18
C ARG A 187 17.06 15.03 4.99
N TYR A 188 16.35 13.90 4.88
CA TYR A 188 15.45 13.61 3.77
C TYR A 188 14.24 14.57 3.79
N MET A 189 13.62 14.76 4.95
CA MET A 189 12.49 15.68 5.14
C MET A 189 12.90 17.15 4.87
N LEU A 190 14.06 17.58 5.38
CA LEU A 190 14.62 18.92 5.15
C LEU A 190 15.04 19.12 3.69
N TRP A 191 15.64 18.11 3.06
CA TRP A 191 16.12 18.22 1.68
C TRP A 191 14.99 18.13 0.65
N ASN A 192 13.92 17.38 0.93
CA ASN A 192 12.78 17.31 0.03
C ASN A 192 11.95 18.59 0.06
N ASN A 193 11.70 19.15 1.25
CA ASN A 193 10.77 20.27 1.41
C ASN A 193 11.47 21.64 1.46
N TYR A 194 12.69 21.72 2.01
CA TYR A 194 13.36 23.00 2.32
C TYR A 194 14.60 23.30 1.47
N LYS A 195 14.90 22.51 0.43
CA LYS A 195 16.06 22.75 -0.46
C LYS A 195 16.14 24.19 -0.95
N MET A 196 15.01 24.75 -1.39
CA MET A 196 14.96 26.13 -1.89
C MET A 196 15.08 27.17 -0.78
N CYS A 197 14.58 26.89 0.43
CA CYS A 197 14.73 27.77 1.60
C CYS A 197 16.20 27.83 2.06
N ILE A 198 16.88 26.68 2.12
CA ILE A 198 18.29 26.60 2.51
C ILE A 198 19.17 27.34 1.50
N VAL A 199 18.93 27.18 0.20
CA VAL A 199 19.65 27.91 -0.85
C VAL A 199 19.44 29.42 -0.72
N LYS A 200 18.19 29.88 -0.50
CA LYS A 200 17.90 31.32 -0.30
C LYS A 200 18.64 31.87 0.91
N PHE A 201 18.65 31.15 2.03
CA PHE A 201 19.36 31.56 3.24
C PHE A 201 20.87 31.69 3.01
N LEU A 202 21.48 30.71 2.33
CA LEU A 202 22.90 30.74 1.97
C LEU A 202 23.26 31.95 1.09
N VAL A 203 22.42 32.28 0.10
CA VAL A 203 22.63 33.44 -0.76
C VAL A 203 22.54 34.76 0.03
N ILE A 204 21.53 34.91 0.89
CA ILE A 204 21.38 36.10 1.75
C ILE A 204 22.59 36.24 2.68
N PHE A 205 22.99 35.14 3.32
CA PHE A 205 24.15 35.12 4.21
C PHE A 205 25.43 35.54 3.46
N LEU A 206 25.65 35.04 2.24
CA LEU A 206 26.81 35.40 1.43
C LEU A 206 26.80 36.89 1.01
N LEU A 207 25.63 37.44 0.69
CA LEU A 207 25.47 38.87 0.40
C LEU A 207 25.76 39.74 1.63
N LEU A 208 25.28 39.35 2.81
CA LEU A 208 25.57 40.05 4.06
C LEU A 208 27.06 39.98 4.42
N ALA A 209 27.69 38.83 4.22
CA ALA A 209 29.12 38.66 4.43
C ALA A 209 29.94 39.55 3.47
N LEU A 210 29.57 39.58 2.19
CA LEU A 210 30.16 40.48 1.19
C LEU A 210 30.00 41.95 1.58
N MET A 211 28.82 42.34 2.05
CA MET A 211 28.54 43.70 2.51
C MET A 211 29.37 44.05 3.75
N GLY A 212 29.49 43.13 4.71
CA GLY A 212 30.36 43.31 5.88
C GLY A 212 31.83 43.45 5.50
N LEU A 213 32.32 42.64 4.57
CA LEU A 213 33.69 42.71 4.05
C LEU A 213 33.92 44.00 3.26
N PHE A 214 32.93 44.47 2.51
CA PHE A 214 32.96 45.75 1.81
C PHE A 214 33.13 46.91 2.79
N PHE A 215 32.33 46.96 3.86
CA PHE A 215 32.48 47.99 4.90
C PHE A 215 33.80 47.87 5.67
N TYR A 216 34.29 46.66 5.92
CA TYR A 216 35.58 46.44 6.57
C TYR A 216 36.78 46.89 5.70
N SER A 217 36.70 46.63 4.39
CA SER A 217 37.74 46.95 3.41
C SER A 217 37.68 48.39 2.88
N MET A 218 36.65 49.17 3.24
CA MET A 218 36.55 50.58 2.89
C MET A 218 37.70 51.37 3.54
N PRO A 219 38.58 52.01 2.76
CA PRO A 219 39.61 52.86 3.33
C PRO A 219 38.97 54.04 4.09
N GLY A 220 39.51 54.40 5.26
CA GLY A 220 38.92 55.42 6.13
C GLY A 220 38.70 56.79 5.48
N TYR A 221 39.39 57.07 4.36
CA TYR A 221 39.20 58.27 3.55
C TYR A 221 37.87 58.29 2.77
N THR A 222 37.42 57.15 2.24
CA THR A 222 36.10 57.04 1.57
C THR A 222 34.93 57.18 2.54
N VAL A 223 35.08 56.70 3.78
CA VAL A 223 34.06 56.86 4.83
C VAL A 223 33.90 58.34 5.21
N LYS A 224 35.01 59.07 5.37
CA LYS A 224 34.98 60.53 5.64
C LYS A 224 34.30 61.33 4.53
N LYS A 225 34.57 60.99 3.26
CA LYS A 225 33.98 61.67 2.10
C LYS A 225 32.47 61.41 1.91
N ILE A 226 31.96 60.25 2.35
CA ILE A 226 30.54 59.88 2.24
C ILE A 226 29.73 60.42 3.43
N PHE A 227 30.30 60.46 4.63
CA PHE A 227 29.62 60.94 5.85
C PHE A 227 29.82 62.43 6.14
N ASN A 228 30.47 63.19 5.24
CA ASN A 228 30.68 64.63 5.36
C ASN A 228 31.23 65.06 6.74
N ALA A 229 32.23 64.30 7.22
CA ALA A 229 32.99 64.58 8.44
C ALA A 229 34.46 64.84 8.11
#